data_AF-A0A1F2WFZ6-F1
#
_entry.id   AF-A0A1F2WFZ6-F1
#
_cell.length_a   1.000
_cell.length_b   1.000
_cell.length_c   1.000
_cell.angle_alpha   90.00
_cell.angle_beta   90.00
_cell.angle_gamma   90.00
#
_symmetry.space_group_name_H-M   'P 1'
#
loop_
_entity.id
_entity.type
_entity.pdbx_description
1 polymer ?
#
loop_
_entity_poly.entity_id
_entity_poly.type
_entity_poly.pdbx_seq_one_letter_code
_entity_poly.pdbx_strand_id
1 'polypeptide(L)'
;MPDPNVNEEQPTQERQDFRAPDADTGKVEPGDETVIVGAGAVGIECAIGLKRAGKSVTVIEMAPDMESLRASAGGVAMELMGLVDELAITIRLNRRLEEVTDSTVVCRDTRNSERMEFPADTVLLAVGMAA
;
A
#
# COMPACT_ATOMS: atom_id res chain seq x y z
N MET A 1 -35.09 -27.79 -21.25
CA MET A 1 -33.63 -27.81 -21.42
C MET A 1 -33.13 -26.41 -21.05
N PRO A 2 -32.34 -26.23 -19.99
CA PRO A 2 -31.67 -24.95 -19.73
C PRO A 2 -30.49 -24.76 -20.70
N ASP A 3 -30.18 -23.49 -20.99
CA ASP A 3 -29.18 -23.02 -21.96
C ASP A 3 -27.72 -23.32 -21.48
N PRO A 4 -26.83 -23.88 -22.32
CA PRO A 4 -25.49 -24.33 -21.90
C PRO A 4 -24.43 -23.22 -21.81
N ASN A 5 -24.81 -21.94 -21.84
CA ASN A 5 -23.85 -20.84 -21.92
C ASN A 5 -24.10 -19.70 -20.92
N VAL A 6 -24.39 -20.07 -19.67
CA VAL A 6 -24.17 -19.17 -18.54
C VAL A 6 -22.66 -19.13 -18.28
N ASN A 7 -21.99 -18.12 -18.85
CA ASN A 7 -20.68 -17.74 -18.34
C ASN A 7 -20.89 -17.29 -16.90
N GLU A 8 -20.42 -18.10 -15.96
CA GLU A 8 -20.28 -17.70 -14.56
C GLU A 8 -19.34 -16.49 -14.56
N GLU A 9 -19.90 -15.29 -14.36
CA GLU A 9 -19.13 -14.12 -13.99
C GLU A 9 -18.38 -14.51 -12.71
N GLN A 10 -17.07 -14.74 -12.85
CA GLN A 10 -16.20 -14.90 -11.70
C GLN A 10 -16.36 -13.64 -10.85
N PRO A 11 -16.63 -13.76 -9.54
CA PRO A 11 -16.84 -12.60 -8.70
C PRO A 11 -15.61 -11.71 -8.80
N THR A 12 -15.81 -10.46 -9.24
CA THR A 12 -14.79 -9.42 -9.09
C THR A 12 -14.47 -9.34 -7.60
N GLN A 13 -13.24 -9.69 -7.23
CA GLN A 13 -12.76 -9.61 -5.86
C GLN A 13 -13.05 -8.19 -5.33
N GLU A 14 -13.95 -8.06 -4.34
CA GLU A 14 -14.27 -6.75 -3.75
C GLU A 14 -13.02 -6.19 -3.05
N ARG A 15 -12.70 -4.92 -3.34
CA ARG A 15 -11.55 -4.25 -2.74
C ARG A 15 -11.80 -3.76 -1.34
N GLN A 16 -10.73 -3.71 -0.56
CA GLN A 16 -10.81 -3.41 0.85
C GLN A 16 -9.86 -2.27 1.24
N ASP A 17 -10.45 -1.21 1.82
CA ASP A 17 -9.72 -0.03 2.29
C ASP A 17 -9.65 -0.05 3.82
N PHE A 18 -8.43 -0.12 4.36
CA PHE A 18 -8.22 -0.26 5.80
C PHE A 18 -7.17 0.69 6.34
N ARG A 19 -7.18 0.86 7.65
CA ARG A 19 -6.06 1.50 8.36
C ARG A 19 -4.94 0.49 8.50
N ALA A 20 -3.71 0.90 8.21
CA ALA A 20 -2.55 0.02 8.32
C ALA A 20 -2.39 -0.66 9.69
N PRO A 21 -2.62 0.02 10.85
CA PRO A 21 -2.56 -0.65 12.16
C PRO A 21 -3.58 -1.79 12.36
N ASP A 22 -4.72 -1.74 11.68
CA ASP A 22 -5.72 -2.82 11.79
C ASP A 22 -5.25 -4.06 11.02
N ALA A 23 -4.49 -3.89 9.93
CA ALA A 23 -3.85 -5.00 9.23
C ALA A 23 -2.70 -5.60 10.06
N ASP A 24 -1.86 -4.74 10.66
CA ASP A 24 -0.74 -5.16 11.50
C ASP A 24 -1.20 -5.96 12.75
N THR A 25 -2.32 -5.56 13.35
CA THR A 25 -2.92 -6.27 14.49
C THR A 25 -3.78 -7.48 14.10
N GLY A 26 -3.84 -7.82 12.80
CA GLY A 26 -4.59 -8.97 12.30
C GLY A 26 -6.11 -8.83 12.36
N LYS A 27 -6.64 -7.60 12.55
CA LYS A 27 -8.09 -7.36 12.51
C LYS A 27 -8.64 -7.44 11.09
N VAL A 28 -7.80 -7.18 10.10
CA VAL A 28 -8.10 -7.30 8.68
C VAL A 28 -6.96 -8.06 8.01
N GLU A 29 -7.29 -8.84 6.99
CA GLU A 29 -6.32 -9.59 6.21
C GLU A 29 -6.26 -9.00 4.79
N PRO A 30 -5.15 -8.31 4.43
CA PRO A 30 -4.97 -7.78 3.08
C PRO A 30 -4.98 -8.89 2.02
N GLY A 31 -5.38 -8.57 0.80
CA GLY A 31 -5.27 -9.45 -0.37
C GLY A 31 -3.83 -9.64 -0.86
N ASP A 32 -3.69 -10.06 -2.12
CA ASP A 32 -2.42 -10.43 -2.74
C ASP A 32 -1.66 -9.23 -3.30
N GLU A 33 -2.36 -8.20 -3.77
CA GLU A 33 -1.77 -6.96 -4.30
C GLU A 33 -2.16 -5.75 -3.45
N THR A 34 -1.27 -5.35 -2.56
CA THR A 34 -1.52 -4.27 -1.59
C THR A 34 -0.77 -2.99 -1.93
N VAL A 35 -1.47 -1.87 -1.90
CA VAL A 35 -0.88 -0.52 -1.90
C VAL A 35 -0.95 0.06 -0.49
N ILE A 36 0.19 0.51 0.03
CA ILE A 36 0.27 1.19 1.33
C ILE A 36 0.54 2.68 1.09
N VAL A 37 -0.29 3.55 1.65
CA VAL A 37 -0.14 5.01 1.48
C VAL A 37 0.49 5.60 2.75
N GLY A 38 1.73 6.06 2.62
CA GLY A 38 2.59 6.63 3.66
C GLY A 38 3.79 5.74 3.96
N ALA A 39 5.01 6.30 3.88
CA ALA A 39 6.27 5.61 4.17
C ALA A 39 6.86 6.01 5.53
N GLY A 40 6.01 6.22 6.53
CA GLY A 40 6.42 6.29 7.95
C GLY A 40 6.66 4.89 8.54
N ALA A 41 6.98 4.82 9.84
CA ALA A 41 7.25 3.58 10.57
C ALA A 41 6.16 2.51 10.34
N VAL A 42 4.90 2.85 10.62
CA VAL A 42 3.75 1.94 10.46
C VAL A 42 3.63 1.42 9.03
N GLY A 43 3.77 2.30 8.02
CA GLY A 43 3.65 1.91 6.62
C GLY A 43 4.75 0.93 6.18
N ILE A 44 5.99 1.19 6.63
CA ILE A 44 7.14 0.34 6.32
C ILE A 44 7.09 -1.00 7.08
N GLU A 45 6.70 -1.00 8.35
CA GLU A 45 6.52 -2.24 9.13
C GLU A 45 5.43 -3.13 8.52
N CYS A 46 4.28 -2.54 8.13
CA CYS A 46 3.24 -3.26 7.40
C CYS A 46 3.77 -3.83 6.07
N ALA A 47 4.54 -3.05 5.31
CA ALA A 47 5.11 -3.52 4.05
C ALA A 47 6.04 -4.74 4.25
N ILE A 48 6.88 -4.69 5.29
CA ILE A 48 7.77 -5.79 5.67
C ILE A 48 6.97 -7.03 6.05
N GLY A 49 5.94 -6.89 6.89
CA GLY A 49 5.08 -8.00 7.29
C GLY A 49 4.40 -8.68 6.09
N LEU A 50 3.79 -7.89 5.21
CA LEU A 50 3.10 -8.40 4.02
C LEU A 50 4.04 -9.04 3.01
N LYS A 51 5.24 -8.47 2.79
CA LYS A 51 6.25 -9.10 1.92
C LYS A 51 6.77 -10.42 2.48
N ARG A 52 6.97 -10.52 3.79
CA ARG A 52 7.32 -11.79 4.47
C ARG A 52 6.20 -12.82 4.35
N ALA A 53 4.94 -12.38 4.29
CA ALA A 53 3.79 -13.22 4.02
C ALA A 53 3.62 -13.59 2.53
N GLY A 54 4.53 -13.16 1.65
CA GLY A 54 4.52 -13.50 0.22
C GLY A 54 3.64 -12.60 -0.66
N LYS A 55 3.09 -11.51 -0.11
CA LYS A 55 2.21 -10.59 -0.85
C LYS A 55 2.99 -9.61 -1.72
N SER A 56 2.35 -9.12 -2.78
CA SER A 56 2.84 -8.01 -3.59
C SER A 56 2.53 -6.68 -2.90
N VAL A 57 3.55 -5.84 -2.70
CA VAL A 57 3.40 -4.58 -1.95
C VAL A 57 4.07 -3.42 -2.67
N THR A 58 3.31 -2.34 -2.83
CA THR A 58 3.84 -1.03 -3.24
C THR A 58 3.54 0.01 -2.16
N VAL A 59 4.58 0.69 -1.67
CA VAL A 59 4.45 1.83 -0.75
C VAL A 59 4.47 3.13 -1.54
N ILE A 60 3.53 4.01 -1.27
CA ILE A 60 3.34 5.31 -1.91
C ILE A 60 3.63 6.40 -0.88
N GLU A 61 4.52 7.34 -1.21
CA GLU A 61 4.89 8.44 -0.32
C GLU A 61 4.90 9.77 -1.08
N MET A 62 4.30 10.80 -0.50
CA MET A 62 4.21 12.13 -1.13
C MET A 62 5.53 12.90 -1.04
N ALA A 63 6.32 12.65 0.01
CA ALA A 63 7.63 13.25 0.21
C ALA A 63 8.63 12.82 -0.88
N PRO A 64 9.65 13.64 -1.16
CA PRO A 64 10.68 13.31 -2.14
C PRO A 64 11.72 12.31 -1.63
N ASP A 65 11.68 11.97 -0.34
CA ASP A 65 12.63 11.11 0.35
C ASP A 65 11.97 10.32 1.50
N MET A 66 12.79 9.63 2.29
CA MET A 66 12.38 8.80 3.43
C MET A 66 12.46 9.54 4.78
N GLU A 67 12.37 10.87 4.80
CA GLU A 67 12.39 11.65 6.05
C GLU A 67 11.23 11.25 6.98
N SER A 68 10.04 10.95 6.43
CA SER A 68 8.89 10.44 7.18
C SER A 68 9.23 9.20 8.01
N LEU A 69 9.99 8.25 7.45
CA LEU A 69 10.44 7.06 8.18
C LEU A 69 11.41 7.45 9.30
N ARG A 70 12.40 8.30 9.02
CA ARG A 70 13.39 8.72 10.03
C ARG A 70 12.72 9.45 11.19
N ALA A 71 11.78 10.35 10.89
CA ALA A 71 11.05 11.12 11.88
C ALA A 71 10.16 10.25 12.77
N SER A 72 9.53 9.21 12.20
CA SER A 72 8.58 8.37 12.94
C SER A 72 9.21 7.13 13.60
N ALA A 73 10.25 6.53 13.03
CA ALA A 73 10.91 5.33 13.56
C ALA A 73 12.15 5.63 14.43
N GLY A 74 12.67 6.86 14.39
CA GLY A 74 13.85 7.27 15.16
C GLY A 74 15.07 6.38 14.87
N GLY A 75 15.70 5.85 15.92
CA GLY A 75 16.95 5.08 15.81
C GLY A 75 16.85 3.77 15.02
N VAL A 76 15.62 3.24 14.82
CA VAL A 76 15.39 1.96 14.13
C VAL A 76 15.23 2.14 12.61
N ALA A 77 15.14 3.39 12.12
CA ALA A 77 14.91 3.67 10.70
C ALA A 77 15.95 3.02 9.77
N MET A 78 17.22 2.93 10.20
CA MET A 78 18.28 2.29 9.41
C MET A 78 18.09 0.78 9.27
N GLU A 79 17.62 0.11 10.31
CA GLU A 79 17.34 -1.33 10.29
C GLU A 79 16.14 -1.63 9.39
N LEU A 80 15.08 -0.82 9.49
CA LEU A 80 13.90 -0.93 8.63
C LEU A 80 14.25 -0.72 7.15
N MET A 81 15.13 0.24 6.84
CA MET A 81 15.63 0.43 5.47
C MET A 81 16.42 -0.78 4.96
N GLY A 82 17.22 -1.43 5.81
CA GLY A 82 17.89 -2.68 5.44
C GLY A 82 16.92 -3.79 5.05
N LEU A 83 15.80 -3.91 5.78
CA LEU A 83 14.74 -4.87 5.47
C LEU A 83 13.97 -4.50 4.19
N VAL A 84 13.76 -3.21 3.93
CA VAL A 84 13.18 -2.71 2.68
C VAL A 84 14.00 -3.18 1.48
N ASP A 85 15.32 -3.03 1.56
CA ASP A 85 16.24 -3.46 0.52
C ASP A 85 16.28 -4.99 0.39
N GLU A 86 16.39 -5.71 1.52
CA GLU A 86 16.43 -7.18 1.57
C GLU A 86 15.18 -7.82 0.93
N LEU A 87 14.00 -7.28 1.26
CA LEU A 87 12.72 -7.80 0.78
C LEU A 87 12.32 -7.24 -0.60
N ALA A 88 13.13 -6.35 -1.18
CA ALA A 88 12.84 -5.63 -2.42
C ALA A 88 11.45 -4.96 -2.39
N ILE A 89 11.17 -4.22 -1.31
CA ILE A 89 9.93 -3.45 -1.17
C ILE A 89 9.95 -2.28 -2.16
N THR A 90 8.93 -2.18 -3.00
CA THR A 90 8.81 -1.06 -3.94
C THR A 90 8.28 0.17 -3.22
N ILE A 91 9.08 1.23 -3.18
CA ILE A 91 8.69 2.54 -2.66
C ILE A 91 8.61 3.55 -3.81
N ARG A 92 7.48 4.24 -3.93
CA ARG A 92 7.22 5.28 -4.92
C ARG A 92 7.10 6.63 -4.21
N LEU A 93 8.22 7.36 -4.19
CA LEU A 93 8.32 8.72 -3.66
C LEU A 93 7.68 9.74 -4.61
N ASN A 94 7.42 10.96 -4.11
CA ASN A 94 6.75 12.02 -4.86
C ASN A 94 5.38 11.60 -5.41
N ARG A 95 4.65 10.75 -4.69
CA ARG A 95 3.33 10.25 -5.08
C ARG A 95 2.31 10.69 -4.04
N ARG A 96 1.52 11.70 -4.38
CA ARG A 96 0.40 12.14 -3.55
C ARG A 96 -0.84 11.35 -3.94
N LEU A 97 -1.44 10.63 -2.99
CA LEU A 97 -2.75 10.02 -3.19
C LEU A 97 -3.77 11.10 -3.57
N GLU A 98 -4.53 10.87 -4.63
CA GLU A 98 -5.67 11.70 -5.01
C GLU A 98 -7.00 10.99 -4.82
N GLU A 99 -7.06 9.71 -5.21
CA GLU A 99 -8.31 8.97 -5.31
C GLU A 99 -8.03 7.48 -5.15
N VAL A 100 -8.94 6.77 -4.49
CA VAL A 100 -9.00 5.31 -4.44
C VAL A 100 -10.29 4.92 -5.15
N THR A 101 -10.19 4.10 -6.19
CA THR A 101 -11.33 3.64 -7.00
C THR A 101 -11.77 2.23 -6.55
N ASP A 102 -12.45 1.47 -7.41
CA ASP A 102 -12.74 0.06 -7.14
C ASP A 102 -11.60 -0.89 -7.55
N SER A 103 -10.63 -0.46 -8.35
CA SER A 103 -9.53 -1.34 -8.83
C SER A 103 -8.15 -0.68 -8.97
N THR A 104 -8.04 0.64 -8.79
CA THR A 104 -6.77 1.38 -8.81
C THR A 104 -6.62 2.40 -7.68
N VAL A 105 -5.37 2.70 -7.34
CA VAL A 105 -4.98 3.85 -6.50
C VAL A 105 -4.41 4.91 -7.43
N VAL A 106 -5.08 6.07 -7.49
CA VAL A 106 -4.67 7.19 -8.34
C VAL A 106 -3.82 8.15 -7.53
N CYS A 107 -2.62 8.41 -8.04
CA CYS A 107 -1.69 9.35 -7.43
C CYS A 107 -1.31 10.46 -8.42
N ARG A 108 -1.01 11.63 -7.86
CA ARG A 108 -0.35 12.73 -8.57
C ARG A 108 1.13 12.74 -8.24
N ASP A 109 1.98 12.85 -9.27
CA ASP A 109 3.40 13.13 -9.10
C ASP A 109 3.58 14.57 -8.61
N THR A 110 4.23 14.75 -7.45
CA THR A 110 4.38 16.08 -6.83
C THR A 110 5.36 16.99 -7.58
N ARG A 111 6.13 16.46 -8.54
CA ARG A 111 7.16 17.20 -9.29
C ARG A 111 6.62 17.80 -10.58
N ASN A 112 5.76 17.07 -11.29
CA ASN A 112 5.26 17.48 -12.62
C ASN A 112 3.72 17.49 -12.72
N SER A 113 3.00 17.15 -11.63
CA SER A 113 1.54 17.06 -11.58
C SER A 113 0.89 15.98 -12.45
N GLU A 114 1.67 15.06 -13.00
CA GLU A 114 1.20 13.92 -13.80
C GLU A 114 0.39 12.93 -12.94
N ARG A 115 -0.67 12.38 -13.50
CA ARG A 115 -1.46 11.31 -12.86
C ARG A 115 -0.88 9.94 -13.20
N MET A 116 -0.83 9.07 -12.21
CA MET A 116 -0.45 7.67 -12.34
C MET A 116 -1.41 6.79 -11.56
N GLU A 117 -1.53 5.55 -11.99
CA GLU A 117 -2.41 4.56 -11.38
C GLU A 117 -1.61 3.35 -10.93
N PHE A 118 -1.95 2.84 -9.76
CA PHE A 118 -1.39 1.62 -9.19
C PHE A 118 -2.53 0.62 -8.98
N PRO A 119 -2.53 -0.54 -9.66
CA PRO A 119 -3.48 -1.59 -9.35
C PRO A 119 -3.23 -2.10 -7.92
N ALA A 120 -4.33 -2.45 -7.25
CA ALA A 120 -4.30 -3.07 -5.93
C ALA A 120 -5.62 -3.79 -5.72
N ASP A 121 -5.67 -4.87 -4.95
CA ASP A 121 -6.90 -5.39 -4.37
C ASP A 121 -7.17 -4.79 -2.98
N THR A 122 -6.12 -4.29 -2.32
CA THR A 122 -6.18 -3.75 -0.96
C THR A 122 -5.43 -2.44 -0.86
N VAL A 123 -6.00 -1.48 -0.15
CA VAL A 123 -5.33 -0.21 0.19
C VAL A 123 -5.23 -0.06 1.70
N LEU A 124 -3.99 0.11 2.18
CA LEU A 124 -3.71 0.38 3.59
C LEU A 124 -3.30 1.83 3.77
N LEU A 125 -4.10 2.58 4.53
CA LEU A 125 -3.83 3.98 4.84
C LEU A 125 -2.94 4.08 6.08
N ALA A 126 -1.73 4.61 5.89
CA ALA A 126 -0.71 4.87 6.91
C ALA A 126 -0.29 6.37 6.93
N VAL A 127 -1.25 7.26 6.72
CA VAL A 127 -1.03 8.72 6.52
C VAL A 127 -0.93 9.54 7.81
N GLY A 128 -0.61 8.89 8.93
CA GLY A 128 -0.57 9.51 10.26
C GLY A 128 -1.94 9.60 10.94
N MET A 129 -1.93 10.19 12.14
CA MET A 129 -3.13 10.37 12.97
C MET A 129 -3.51 11.84 13.01
N ALA A 130 -4.80 12.15 12.82
CA ALA A 130 -5.33 13.43 13.22
C ALA A 130 -5.41 13.48 14.76
N ALA A 131 -5.00 14.60 15.34
CA ALA A 131 -5.16 14.91 16.77
C ALA A 131 -6.57 15.42 17.07
#